data_AF-A0A8S1IXD5-F1
#
_entry.id   AF-A0A8S1IXD5-F1
#
_cell.length_a   1.000
_cell.length_b   1.000
_cell.length_c   1.000
_cell.angle_alpha   90.00
_cell.angle_beta   90.00
_cell.angle_gamma   90.00
#
_symmetry.space_group_name_H-M   'P 1'
#
loop_
_entity.id
_entity.type
_entity.pdbx_description
1 polymer ?
#
loop_
_entity_poly.entity_id
_entity_poly.type
_entity_poly.pdbx_seq_one_letter_code
_entity_poly.pdbx_strand_id
1 'polypeptide(L)'
;MKEVAIFGEAITFGFSVLRRDTQFPDILLTMSVSNAGGLADIFCRPFRQDGSEDLRQGPFISDAVWRSNHTSGADYVFISRNHTEFNAQVRAANTQSGVQLFSDIWCAIWAMSDTPASVELELDVVHETRSLVDRETDAVEAIFGECCALGGCPAWRALSEQLFGGGDGTEAPLDLCHVPGSVCDAEGHAVRINMAGWGLDCEMPVAEFKKFPRLQKLDVSHNALRGDVEDILAGLTSLRNLNEFRATDNLIDGRINSVPVCRFARRNMTVLNLERNGLIGALPDCLFDDSTTLKELHLGGNSLSSTIPDVITLNSTLEVISLEDCRLEGKVPKSLANLTKLMSLDLRQNDLTGKLDDDLFGSNVLRIVSLQGNRLTGKVPSSIAQGDIMRVVALDGNRFSKLPDEWMDGEGARLSTNLRELRLSENKLKGGFPLVLAQLPELRVLDISDNSFGGPLPAEENLFVKTWWIQMANNSFSGPIPDEWESVGIVTRTALDTGRLPFVDLSNNNLTGDVPEFILDGTNFPPGTAVVLSGNDFTCPGNVSIPPHLQGLDCRK
;
A
#
# COMPACT_ATOMS: atom_id res chain seq x y z
N MET A 1 -22.56 0.81 17.25
CA MET A 1 -22.05 -0.35 18.02
C MET A 1 -21.13 0.18 19.11
N LYS A 2 -21.38 -0.17 20.38
CA LYS A 2 -20.55 0.28 21.50
C LYS A 2 -19.43 -0.72 21.72
N GLU A 3 -18.31 -0.47 21.05
CA GLU A 3 -16.99 -1.08 21.23
C GLU A 3 -16.89 -2.59 20.92
N VAL A 4 -16.21 -2.92 19.82
CA VAL A 4 -15.90 -4.31 19.45
C VAL A 4 -14.41 -4.46 19.17
N ALA A 5 -13.80 -5.51 19.73
CA ALA A 5 -12.39 -5.85 19.48
C ALA A 5 -12.26 -6.69 18.19
N ILE A 6 -11.38 -6.26 17.28
CA ILE A 6 -11.16 -6.90 15.97
C ILE A 6 -9.84 -7.68 16.01
N PHE A 7 -9.87 -8.97 15.66
CA PHE A 7 -8.71 -9.87 15.66
C PHE A 7 -8.59 -10.61 14.33
N GLY A 8 -7.67 -10.19 13.45
CA GLY A 8 -7.25 -10.96 12.26
C GLY A 8 -8.30 -11.21 11.15
N GLU A 9 -9.59 -11.20 11.47
CA GLU A 9 -10.74 -11.34 10.58
C GLU A 9 -11.58 -10.06 10.61
N ALA A 10 -12.24 -9.77 9.48
CA ALA A 10 -13.10 -8.61 9.35
C ALA A 10 -14.38 -8.74 10.19
N ILE A 11 -14.78 -7.66 10.86
CA ILE A 11 -16.14 -7.56 11.39
C ILE A 11 -17.06 -7.07 10.28
N THR A 12 -17.86 -7.97 9.74
CA THR A 12 -18.90 -7.63 8.76
C THR A 12 -20.20 -7.29 9.46
N PHE A 13 -20.87 -6.22 9.01
CA PHE A 13 -22.20 -5.88 9.45
C PHE A 13 -23.00 -5.28 8.29
N GLY A 14 -24.31 -5.51 8.30
CA GLY A 14 -25.23 -4.91 7.35
C GLY A 14 -26.25 -4.05 8.07
N PHE A 15 -26.69 -2.98 7.44
CA PHE A 15 -27.82 -2.20 7.92
C PHE A 15 -28.70 -1.75 6.76
N SER A 16 -29.99 -1.66 7.05
CA SER A 16 -31.00 -1.22 6.09
C SER A 16 -31.47 0.17 6.45
N VAL A 17 -31.65 1.01 5.44
CA VAL A 17 -32.09 2.39 5.63
C VAL A 17 -33.47 2.58 5.00
N LEU A 18 -34.40 3.20 5.74
CA LEU A 18 -35.76 3.43 5.26
C LEU A 18 -35.80 4.65 4.33
N ARG A 19 -36.43 4.47 3.17
CA ARG A 19 -36.73 5.55 2.23
C ARG A 19 -37.90 6.38 2.75
N ARG A 20 -37.85 7.71 2.59
CA ARG A 20 -39.06 8.56 2.58
C ARG A 20 -39.37 8.95 1.14
N ASP A 21 -40.64 8.80 0.76
CA ASP A 21 -41.12 9.08 -0.59
C ASP A 21 -40.32 8.34 -1.68
N THR A 22 -39.47 9.05 -2.43
CA THR A 22 -38.62 8.52 -3.53
C THR A 22 -37.11 8.65 -3.25
N GLN A 23 -36.68 9.19 -2.11
CA GLN A 23 -35.27 9.45 -1.82
C GLN A 23 -34.80 8.80 -0.52
N PHE A 24 -33.57 8.31 -0.51
CA PHE A 24 -32.91 7.82 0.69
C PHE A 24 -32.28 8.98 1.48
N PRO A 25 -32.09 8.84 2.80
CA PRO A 25 -31.37 9.82 3.60
C PRO A 25 -29.85 9.76 3.35
N ASP A 26 -29.14 10.80 3.76
CA ASP A 26 -27.68 10.74 3.84
C ASP A 26 -27.26 9.96 5.10
N ILE A 27 -26.15 9.25 5.00
CA ILE A 27 -25.67 8.39 6.07
C ILE A 27 -24.23 8.77 6.39
N LEU A 28 -23.96 9.02 7.67
CA LEU A 28 -22.61 9.18 8.19
C LEU A 28 -22.30 8.02 9.14
N LEU A 29 -21.27 7.26 8.79
CA LEU A 29 -20.64 6.30 9.68
C LEU A 29 -19.40 6.94 10.28
N THR A 30 -19.38 7.12 11.59
CA THR A 30 -18.21 7.57 12.33
C THR A 30 -17.60 6.37 13.03
N MET A 31 -16.31 6.14 12.81
CA MET A 31 -15.55 5.05 13.39
C MET A 31 -14.40 5.64 14.18
N SER A 32 -14.34 5.37 15.48
CA SER A 32 -13.22 5.73 16.34
C SER A 32 -12.51 4.47 16.84
N VAL A 33 -11.19 4.49 16.83
CA VAL A 33 -10.40 3.43 17.47
C VAL A 33 -10.00 3.89 18.87
N SER A 34 -10.51 3.22 19.90
CA SER A 34 -10.40 3.63 21.30
C SER A 34 -9.07 3.24 21.95
N ASN A 35 -8.36 2.25 21.40
CA ASN A 35 -7.12 1.74 21.96
C ASN A 35 -5.88 2.17 21.17
N ALA A 36 -4.81 2.53 21.89
CA ALA A 36 -3.56 2.98 21.29
C ALA A 36 -2.89 1.83 20.50
N GLY A 37 -2.60 2.07 19.23
CA GLY A 37 -1.88 1.13 18.35
C GLY A 37 -2.76 0.15 17.57
N GLY A 38 -4.08 0.18 17.77
CA GLY A 38 -5.04 -0.42 16.86
C GLY A 38 -5.28 0.51 15.66
N LEU A 39 -5.19 -0.02 14.45
CA LEU A 39 -5.66 0.63 13.22
C LEU A 39 -6.75 -0.25 12.64
N ALA A 40 -7.88 0.35 12.29
CA ALA A 40 -8.95 -0.35 11.62
C ALA A 40 -9.56 0.55 10.56
N ASP A 41 -9.94 -0.01 9.43
CA ASP A 41 -10.67 0.68 8.38
C ASP A 41 -12.03 0.05 8.16
N ILE A 42 -13.03 0.89 7.90
CA ILE A 42 -14.36 0.49 7.49
C ILE A 42 -14.49 0.62 5.97
N PHE A 43 -14.94 -0.46 5.33
CA PHE A 43 -15.23 -0.54 3.91
C PHE A 43 -16.70 -0.85 3.74
N CYS A 44 -17.42 -0.09 2.92
CA CYS A 44 -18.85 -0.24 2.70
C CYS A 44 -19.18 -0.29 1.20
N ARG A 45 -20.21 -1.06 0.87
CA ARG A 45 -20.80 -1.14 -0.48
C ARG A 45 -22.30 -1.47 -0.43
N PRO A 46 -23.07 -1.17 -1.49
CA PRO A 46 -24.42 -1.70 -1.64
C PRO A 46 -24.43 -3.24 -1.70
N PHE A 47 -25.46 -3.88 -1.14
CA PHE A 47 -25.72 -5.32 -1.26
C PHE A 47 -25.96 -5.75 -2.71
N ARG A 48 -25.34 -6.85 -3.14
CA ARG A 48 -25.58 -7.49 -4.46
C ARG A 48 -26.48 -8.72 -4.29
N GLN A 49 -27.58 -8.78 -5.05
CA GLN A 49 -28.56 -9.88 -5.01
C GLN A 49 -28.03 -11.22 -5.55
N ASP A 50 -26.94 -11.24 -6.32
CA ASP A 50 -26.38 -12.45 -6.91
C ASP A 50 -25.60 -13.33 -5.92
N GLY A 51 -25.45 -12.89 -4.67
CA GLY A 51 -24.72 -13.63 -3.64
C GLY A 51 -23.22 -13.80 -3.96
N SER A 52 -22.71 -13.10 -4.98
CA SER A 52 -21.30 -13.12 -5.32
C SER A 52 -20.54 -12.21 -4.36
N GLU A 53 -19.58 -12.83 -3.69
CA GLU A 53 -18.51 -12.26 -2.86
C GLU A 53 -18.78 -12.08 -1.35
N ASP A 54 -18.03 -12.89 -0.61
CA ASP A 54 -17.85 -12.86 0.82
C ASP A 54 -16.86 -11.74 1.21
N LEU A 55 -17.34 -10.67 1.88
CA LEU A 55 -16.49 -9.62 2.44
C LEU A 55 -15.48 -10.15 3.50
N ARG A 56 -15.60 -11.41 3.92
CA ARG A 56 -14.65 -12.09 4.82
C ARG A 56 -13.37 -12.57 4.11
N GLN A 57 -13.37 -12.70 2.78
CA GLN A 57 -12.18 -13.07 2.02
C GLN A 57 -11.48 -11.80 1.52
N GLY A 58 -10.48 -11.29 2.25
CA GLY A 58 -9.56 -10.29 1.69
C GLY A 58 -8.93 -10.89 0.43
N PRO A 59 -9.05 -10.27 -0.76
CA PRO A 59 -8.37 -9.02 -1.14
C PRO A 59 -9.28 -8.03 -1.92
N PHE A 60 -10.60 -8.12 -1.79
CA PHE A 60 -11.58 -7.32 -2.56
C PHE A 60 -11.86 -5.89 -2.03
N ILE A 61 -10.88 -5.26 -1.36
CA ILE A 61 -10.97 -3.85 -0.91
C ILE A 61 -11.09 -2.87 -2.10
N SER A 62 -10.65 -3.26 -3.30
CA SER A 62 -10.73 -2.45 -4.52
C SER A 62 -12.16 -2.09 -4.95
N ASP A 63 -13.13 -2.91 -4.57
CA ASP A 63 -14.53 -2.79 -5.02
C ASP A 63 -15.41 -2.11 -3.96
N ALA A 64 -14.80 -1.70 -2.83
CA ALA A 64 -15.48 -0.90 -1.83
C ALA A 64 -15.75 0.50 -2.40
N VAL A 65 -17.04 0.85 -2.43
CA VAL A 65 -17.50 2.15 -2.93
C VAL A 65 -17.18 3.26 -1.92
N TRP A 66 -17.28 2.93 -0.63
CA TRP A 66 -17.00 3.85 0.45
C TRP A 66 -15.99 3.23 1.42
N ARG A 67 -14.97 4.00 1.80
CA ARG A 67 -13.93 3.53 2.72
C ARG A 67 -13.47 4.63 3.65
N SER A 68 -13.15 4.27 4.88
CA SER A 68 -12.32 5.10 5.75
C SER A 68 -10.85 4.98 5.32
N ASN A 69 -10.02 5.88 5.83
CA ASN A 69 -8.57 5.80 5.80
C ASN A 69 -8.06 6.27 7.17
N HIS A 70 -8.24 5.40 8.16
CA HIS A 70 -8.10 5.72 9.56
C HIS A 70 -6.65 5.58 9.98
N THR A 71 -6.04 6.73 10.29
CA THR A 71 -4.67 6.83 10.80
C THR A 71 -4.65 7.15 12.30
N SER A 72 -5.58 8.00 12.77
CA SER A 72 -5.82 8.30 14.18
C SER A 72 -7.14 9.05 14.41
N GLY A 73 -7.75 8.88 15.58
CA GLY A 73 -8.93 9.66 15.99
C GLY A 73 -10.24 9.03 15.53
N ALA A 74 -11.23 9.86 15.20
CA ALA A 74 -12.42 9.40 14.52
C ALA A 74 -12.20 9.52 13.01
N ASP A 75 -12.60 8.51 12.27
CA ASP A 75 -12.69 8.53 10.82
C ASP A 75 -14.14 8.33 10.37
N TYR A 76 -14.39 8.64 9.10
CA TYR A 76 -15.74 8.81 8.61
C TYR A 76 -15.94 8.13 7.27
N VAL A 77 -17.09 7.47 7.11
CA VAL A 77 -17.62 7.05 5.82
C VAL A 77 -18.94 7.77 5.60
N PHE A 78 -18.99 8.58 4.55
CA PHE A 78 -20.21 9.28 4.15
C PHE A 78 -20.81 8.65 2.91
N ILE A 79 -22.10 8.34 2.97
CA ILE A 79 -22.88 7.75 1.88
C ILE A 79 -23.96 8.75 1.50
N SER A 80 -23.77 9.42 0.36
CA SER A 80 -24.71 10.41 -0.17
C SER A 80 -25.95 9.74 -0.76
N ARG A 81 -27.12 10.35 -0.53
CA ARG A 81 -28.37 10.01 -1.23
C ARG A 81 -28.28 10.12 -2.77
N ASN A 82 -27.35 10.93 -3.28
CA ASN A 82 -27.17 11.15 -4.72
C ASN A 82 -26.16 10.19 -5.35
N HIS A 83 -25.57 9.28 -4.56
CA HIS A 83 -24.55 8.36 -5.08
C HIS A 83 -25.09 7.45 -6.19
N THR A 84 -24.38 7.39 -7.32
CA THR A 84 -24.85 6.73 -8.55
C THR A 84 -25.05 5.23 -8.41
N GLU A 85 -24.10 4.51 -7.80
CA GLU A 85 -24.23 3.05 -7.53
C GLU A 85 -25.35 2.74 -6.54
N PHE A 86 -25.53 3.59 -5.53
CA PHE A 86 -26.60 3.44 -4.55
C PHE A 86 -27.96 3.60 -5.24
N ASN A 87 -28.09 4.61 -6.10
CA ASN A 87 -29.28 4.84 -6.92
C ASN A 87 -29.51 3.79 -8.02
N ALA A 88 -28.46 3.16 -8.55
CA ALA A 88 -28.57 2.10 -9.55
C ALA A 88 -29.16 0.81 -8.95
N GLN A 89 -28.66 0.39 -7.77
CA GLN A 89 -29.18 -0.78 -7.06
C GLN A 89 -30.65 -0.60 -6.64
N VAL A 90 -31.02 0.61 -6.20
CA VAL A 90 -32.40 0.96 -5.89
C VAL A 90 -33.32 0.84 -7.11
N ARG A 91 -32.86 1.28 -8.29
CA ARG A 91 -33.63 1.16 -9.53
C ARG A 91 -33.85 -0.29 -9.95
N ALA A 92 -32.84 -1.15 -9.78
CA ALA A 92 -32.95 -2.58 -10.08
C ALA A 92 -34.02 -3.27 -9.21
N ALA A 93 -34.03 -3.01 -7.90
CA ALA A 93 -34.99 -3.59 -6.96
C ALA A 93 -36.46 -3.23 -7.25
N ASN A 94 -36.74 -2.06 -7.84
CA ASN A 94 -38.11 -1.64 -8.19
C ASN A 94 -38.73 -2.43 -9.36
N THR A 95 -37.92 -3.15 -10.16
CA THR A 95 -38.41 -3.84 -11.37
C THR A 95 -38.95 -5.25 -11.12
N GLN A 96 -38.68 -5.83 -9.95
CA GLN A 96 -39.21 -7.13 -9.53
C GLN A 96 -40.33 -6.93 -8.50
N SER A 97 -41.58 -6.95 -8.98
CA SER A 97 -42.82 -7.19 -8.21
C SER A 97 -42.88 -6.73 -6.73
N GLY A 98 -43.45 -5.54 -6.50
CA GLY A 98 -44.09 -5.17 -5.23
C GLY A 98 -43.15 -4.78 -4.09
N VAL A 99 -42.83 -3.48 -4.02
CA VAL A 99 -42.35 -2.74 -2.83
C VAL A 99 -41.40 -3.55 -1.92
N GLN A 100 -40.18 -3.83 -2.40
CA GLN A 100 -39.09 -4.24 -1.51
C GLN A 100 -38.43 -3.01 -0.89
N LEU A 101 -38.35 -3.02 0.44
CA LEU A 101 -38.31 -1.84 1.32
C LEU A 101 -36.96 -1.57 1.99
N PHE A 102 -35.85 -2.15 1.52
CA PHE A 102 -34.58 -2.05 2.24
C PHE A 102 -33.41 -1.98 1.26
N SER A 103 -32.67 -0.87 1.25
CA SER A 103 -31.32 -0.87 0.67
C SER A 103 -30.38 -1.45 1.71
N ASP A 104 -29.90 -2.67 1.50
CA ASP A 104 -28.92 -3.29 2.38
C ASP A 104 -27.54 -2.71 2.06
N ILE A 105 -26.96 -1.99 3.00
CA ILE A 105 -25.55 -1.56 2.91
C ILE A 105 -24.75 -2.56 3.73
N TRP A 106 -23.75 -3.14 3.09
CA TRP A 106 -22.82 -4.05 3.74
C TRP A 106 -21.51 -3.34 4.00
N CYS A 107 -21.05 -3.41 5.24
CA CYS A 107 -19.77 -2.89 5.66
C CYS A 107 -18.92 -3.99 6.29
N ALA A 108 -17.61 -3.86 6.15
CA ALA A 108 -16.60 -4.69 6.80
C ALA A 108 -15.60 -3.76 7.48
N ILE A 109 -15.37 -3.97 8.78
CA ILE A 109 -14.29 -3.33 9.52
C ILE A 109 -13.11 -4.28 9.54
N TRP A 110 -12.01 -3.85 8.96
CA TRP A 110 -10.77 -4.60 8.89
C TRP A 110 -9.74 -3.99 9.82
N ALA A 111 -9.14 -4.82 10.67
CA ALA A 111 -7.94 -4.42 11.39
C ALA A 111 -6.80 -4.28 10.36
N MET A 112 -6.26 -3.07 10.26
CA MET A 112 -5.09 -2.75 9.43
C MET A 112 -3.78 -2.99 10.20
N SER A 113 -3.89 -3.16 11.53
CA SER A 113 -2.82 -3.61 12.42
C SER A 113 -3.07 -5.02 12.96
N ASP A 114 -2.00 -5.71 13.34
CA ASP A 114 -2.07 -6.98 14.08
C ASP A 114 -2.35 -6.73 15.59
N THR A 115 -2.16 -5.50 16.06
CA THR A 115 -2.71 -5.07 17.36
C THR A 115 -4.24 -5.10 17.25
N PRO A 116 -4.95 -5.78 18.17
CA PRO A 116 -6.40 -5.77 18.15
C PRO A 116 -6.91 -4.34 18.19
N ALA A 117 -7.83 -3.97 17.32
CA ALA A 117 -8.44 -2.65 17.33
C ALA A 117 -9.75 -2.71 18.11
N SER A 118 -9.90 -1.89 19.15
CA SER A 118 -11.18 -1.63 19.82
C SER A 118 -11.87 -0.49 19.09
N VAL A 119 -12.96 -0.79 18.41
CA VAL A 119 -13.64 0.16 17.53
C VAL A 119 -15.01 0.53 18.07
N GLU A 120 -15.25 1.83 18.24
CA GLU A 120 -16.59 2.38 18.42
C GLU A 120 -17.11 2.88 17.07
N LEU A 121 -18.32 2.44 16.72
CA LEU A 121 -18.97 2.83 15.48
C LEU A 121 -20.28 3.54 15.81
N GLU A 122 -20.40 4.78 15.37
CA GLU A 122 -21.62 5.56 15.40
C GLU A 122 -22.21 5.62 13.99
N LEU A 123 -23.50 5.29 13.87
CA LEU A 123 -24.27 5.41 12.64
C LEU A 123 -25.26 6.55 12.83
N ASP A 124 -25.07 7.62 12.08
CA ASP A 124 -26.00 8.74 12.00
C ASP A 124 -26.74 8.70 10.65
N VAL A 125 -28.07 8.71 10.74
CA VAL A 125 -28.96 8.67 9.58
C VAL A 125 -29.79 9.95 9.59
N VAL A 126 -29.41 10.90 8.75
CA VAL A 126 -30.04 12.23 8.72
C VAL A 126 -31.01 12.33 7.53
N HIS A 127 -32.26 12.63 7.85
CA HIS A 127 -33.33 12.72 6.85
C HIS A 127 -33.32 14.07 6.09
N GLU A 128 -32.70 15.10 6.66
CA GLU A 128 -32.48 16.40 6.03
C GLU A 128 -31.12 16.42 5.31
N THR A 129 -31.01 17.15 4.20
CA THR A 129 -29.76 17.28 3.43
C THR A 129 -28.74 18.02 4.27
N ARG A 130 -27.57 17.40 4.52
CA ARG A 130 -26.41 18.14 5.02
C ARG A 130 -25.80 18.86 3.82
N SER A 131 -25.92 20.18 3.81
CA SER A 131 -25.31 21.00 2.77
C SER A 131 -24.21 21.86 3.34
N LEU A 132 -23.20 22.08 2.50
CA LEU A 132 -22.08 22.92 2.83
C LEU A 132 -22.56 24.33 3.22
N VAL A 133 -21.99 24.89 4.28
CA VAL A 133 -22.34 26.25 4.71
C VAL A 133 -21.96 27.27 3.64
N ASP A 134 -22.76 28.32 3.45
CA ASP A 134 -22.61 29.32 2.35
C ASP A 134 -21.17 29.79 2.15
N ARG A 135 -20.45 30.11 3.24
CA ARG A 135 -19.06 30.57 3.18
C ARG A 135 -18.10 29.54 2.57
N GLU A 136 -18.31 28.26 2.90
CA GLU A 136 -17.52 27.16 2.38
C GLU A 136 -17.95 26.85 0.94
N THR A 137 -19.23 26.97 0.62
CA THR A 137 -19.75 26.89 -0.76
C THR A 137 -19.10 27.95 -1.66
N ASP A 138 -19.07 29.21 -1.24
CA ASP A 138 -18.38 30.28 -1.95
C ASP A 138 -16.88 29.98 -2.15
N ALA A 139 -16.25 29.32 -1.17
CA ALA A 139 -14.84 28.95 -1.24
C ALA A 139 -14.60 27.87 -2.30
N VAL A 140 -15.49 26.88 -2.35
CA VAL A 140 -15.47 25.83 -3.35
C VAL A 140 -15.66 26.43 -4.73
N GLU A 141 -16.69 27.26 -4.93
CA GLU A 141 -16.94 27.95 -6.19
C GLU A 141 -15.74 28.81 -6.64
N ALA A 142 -15.07 29.49 -5.70
CA ALA A 142 -13.85 30.25 -5.99
C ALA A 142 -12.70 29.35 -6.46
N ILE A 143 -12.46 28.21 -5.79
CA ILE A 143 -11.46 27.21 -6.23
C ILE A 143 -11.75 26.77 -7.66
N PHE A 144 -13.01 26.46 -7.98
CA PHE A 144 -13.38 26.05 -9.33
C PHE A 144 -13.23 27.18 -10.36
N GLY A 145 -13.61 28.40 -10.00
CA GLY A 145 -13.43 29.58 -10.84
C GLY A 145 -11.97 29.84 -11.19
N GLU A 146 -11.07 29.65 -10.23
CA GLU A 146 -9.62 29.82 -10.41
C GLU A 146 -8.99 28.66 -11.18
N CYS A 147 -9.35 27.42 -10.86
CA CYS A 147 -8.66 26.22 -11.33
C CYS A 147 -9.23 25.58 -12.61
N CYS A 148 -10.43 25.97 -13.05
CA CYS A 148 -11.13 25.31 -14.15
C CYS A 148 -11.46 26.24 -15.35
N ALA A 149 -10.92 27.47 -15.36
CA ALA A 149 -11.28 28.56 -16.28
C ALA A 149 -11.06 28.29 -17.78
N LEU A 150 -10.24 27.30 -18.18
CA LEU A 150 -9.90 27.00 -19.59
C LEU A 150 -10.50 25.69 -20.12
N GLY A 151 -11.72 25.36 -19.68
CA GLY A 151 -12.30 24.05 -19.97
C GLY A 151 -11.73 22.93 -19.07
N GLY A 152 -11.07 23.31 -17.98
CA GLY A 152 -10.42 22.42 -17.03
C GLY A 152 -11.40 21.63 -16.15
N CYS A 153 -10.84 20.75 -15.33
CA CYS A 153 -11.55 19.90 -14.37
C CYS A 153 -12.61 18.95 -14.99
N PRO A 154 -12.28 18.18 -16.04
CA PRO A 154 -13.24 17.31 -16.73
C PRO A 154 -13.80 16.21 -15.83
N ALA A 155 -12.97 15.65 -14.94
CA ALA A 155 -13.39 14.62 -14.00
C ALA A 155 -14.40 15.19 -12.99
N TRP A 156 -14.15 16.40 -12.48
CA TRP A 156 -15.10 17.11 -11.65
C TRP A 156 -16.43 17.38 -12.38
N ARG A 157 -16.39 17.94 -13.59
CA ARG A 157 -17.61 18.24 -14.35
C ARG A 157 -18.46 17.00 -14.59
N ALA A 158 -17.83 15.89 -14.96
CA ALA A 158 -18.51 14.61 -15.12
C ALA A 158 -19.15 14.13 -13.81
N LEU A 159 -18.46 14.28 -12.67
CA LEU A 159 -19.01 13.94 -11.36
C LEU A 159 -20.19 14.84 -10.98
N SER A 160 -20.08 16.15 -11.22
CA SER A 160 -21.15 17.12 -10.96
C SER A 160 -22.40 16.82 -11.80
N GLU A 161 -22.24 16.56 -13.11
CA GLU A 161 -23.32 16.14 -14.00
C GLU A 161 -23.98 14.86 -13.52
N GLN A 162 -23.19 13.87 -13.07
CA GLN A 162 -23.70 12.60 -12.57
C GLN A 162 -24.49 12.74 -11.25
N LEU A 163 -24.00 13.56 -10.31
CA LEU A 163 -24.59 13.69 -8.98
C LEU A 163 -25.78 14.65 -8.96
N PHE A 164 -25.76 15.69 -9.79
CA PHE A 164 -26.72 16.80 -9.72
C PHE A 164 -27.54 17.01 -11.00
N GLY A 165 -27.32 16.21 -12.05
CA GLY A 165 -28.24 16.10 -13.18
C GLY A 165 -28.31 17.34 -14.07
N GLY A 166 -27.16 17.90 -14.46
CA GLY A 166 -27.04 19.06 -15.35
C GLY A 166 -27.64 18.82 -16.75
N GLY A 167 -28.96 18.96 -16.87
CA GLY A 167 -29.71 18.77 -18.12
C GLY A 167 -30.12 20.05 -18.85
N ASP A 168 -29.93 21.24 -18.26
CA ASP A 168 -30.48 22.51 -18.80
C ASP A 168 -29.50 23.69 -18.80
N GLY A 169 -28.18 23.41 -18.82
CA GLY A 169 -27.16 24.47 -18.94
C GLY A 169 -27.02 25.41 -17.73
N THR A 170 -27.68 25.11 -16.60
CA THR A 170 -27.43 25.74 -15.30
C THR A 170 -26.55 24.82 -14.44
N GLU A 171 -25.37 25.29 -14.05
CA GLU A 171 -24.52 24.58 -13.08
C GLU A 171 -25.29 24.41 -11.78
N ALA A 172 -25.50 23.16 -11.34
CA ALA A 172 -26.06 22.90 -10.03
C ALA A 172 -25.06 23.36 -8.95
N PRO A 173 -25.52 23.98 -7.85
CA PRO A 173 -24.63 24.46 -6.80
C PRO A 173 -23.84 23.30 -6.20
N LEU A 174 -22.54 23.55 -6.06
CA LEU A 174 -21.52 22.62 -5.65
C LEU A 174 -21.64 22.31 -4.15
N ASP A 175 -21.95 21.06 -3.82
CA ASP A 175 -22.04 20.62 -2.42
C ASP A 175 -21.05 19.48 -2.15
N LEU A 176 -19.89 19.82 -1.57
CA LEU A 176 -18.86 18.85 -1.16
C LEU A 176 -19.39 17.81 -0.18
N CYS A 177 -20.46 18.13 0.57
CA CYS A 177 -21.07 17.18 1.48
C CYS A 177 -21.67 15.97 0.75
N HIS A 178 -21.81 16.01 -0.57
CA HIS A 178 -22.35 14.90 -1.37
C HIS A 178 -21.30 14.24 -2.29
N VAL A 179 -20.04 14.64 -2.17
CA VAL A 179 -18.96 14.14 -3.02
C VAL A 179 -18.25 12.94 -2.40
N PRO A 180 -18.03 11.82 -3.13
CA PRO A 180 -17.35 10.65 -2.60
C PRO A 180 -15.99 10.97 -1.94
N GLY A 181 -15.84 10.52 -0.68
CA GLY A 181 -14.63 10.72 0.11
C GLY A 181 -14.51 12.09 0.80
N SER A 182 -15.44 13.02 0.55
CA SER A 182 -15.63 14.23 1.35
C SER A 182 -16.65 13.99 2.45
N VAL A 183 -16.51 14.70 3.58
CA VAL A 183 -17.37 14.53 4.76
C VAL A 183 -17.64 15.88 5.40
N CYS A 184 -18.91 16.12 5.70
CA CYS A 184 -19.37 17.25 6.48
C CYS A 184 -19.93 16.81 7.84
N ASP A 185 -19.72 17.64 8.87
CA ASP A 185 -20.33 17.44 10.17
C ASP A 185 -21.84 17.75 10.17
N ALA A 186 -22.49 17.62 11.34
CA ALA A 186 -23.93 17.82 11.48
C ALA A 186 -24.38 19.27 11.18
N GLU A 187 -23.47 20.24 11.23
CA GLU A 187 -23.75 21.64 10.93
C GLU A 187 -23.42 22.03 9.47
N GLY A 188 -22.97 21.07 8.66
CA GLY A 188 -22.64 21.32 7.24
C GLY A 188 -21.24 21.88 7.01
N HIS A 189 -20.34 21.84 8.00
CA HIS A 189 -18.94 22.21 7.79
C HIS A 189 -18.13 21.03 7.27
N ALA A 190 -17.28 21.25 6.28
CA ALA A 190 -16.36 20.23 5.80
C ALA A 190 -15.30 19.88 6.85
N VAL A 191 -15.27 18.60 7.25
CA VAL A 191 -14.23 18.03 8.11
C VAL A 191 -13.21 17.22 7.31
N ARG A 192 -13.61 16.69 6.16
CA ARG A 192 -12.74 16.04 5.18
C ARG A 192 -13.09 16.52 3.79
N ILE A 193 -12.09 16.96 3.06
CA ILE A 193 -12.21 17.35 1.66
C ILE A 193 -11.36 16.39 0.83
N ASN A 194 -12.00 15.73 -0.12
CA ASN A 194 -11.34 14.93 -1.14
C ASN A 194 -11.60 15.55 -2.52
N MET A 195 -10.58 16.17 -3.08
CA MET A 195 -10.55 16.73 -4.43
C MET A 195 -9.54 16.00 -5.33
N ALA A 196 -9.21 14.74 -4.99
CA ALA A 196 -8.20 13.99 -5.71
C ALA A 196 -8.67 13.62 -7.13
N GLY A 197 -7.82 13.82 -8.13
CA GLY A 197 -8.11 13.42 -9.52
C GLY A 197 -9.12 14.31 -10.24
N TRP A 198 -9.45 15.50 -9.72
CA TRP A 198 -10.49 16.36 -10.28
C TRP A 198 -10.06 17.10 -11.54
N GLY A 199 -8.76 17.17 -11.80
CA GLY A 199 -8.17 17.90 -12.91
C GLY A 199 -8.03 19.39 -12.64
N LEU A 200 -7.78 19.78 -11.39
CA LEU A 200 -7.48 21.15 -10.98
C LEU A 200 -6.12 21.58 -11.58
N ASP A 201 -6.07 22.71 -12.28
CA ASP A 201 -4.84 23.27 -12.86
C ASP A 201 -4.73 24.76 -12.52
N CYS A 202 -4.03 25.07 -11.44
CA CYS A 202 -3.89 26.42 -10.87
C CYS A 202 -2.74 26.45 -9.86
N GLU A 203 -2.41 27.64 -9.37
CA GLU A 203 -1.69 27.78 -8.11
C GLU A 203 -2.57 27.24 -6.97
N MET A 204 -1.96 26.56 -5.99
CA MET A 204 -2.69 26.00 -4.85
C MET A 204 -3.54 27.10 -4.17
N PRO A 205 -4.88 26.96 -4.12
CA PRO A 205 -5.79 28.02 -3.65
C PRO A 205 -5.85 28.07 -2.11
N VAL A 206 -4.71 28.32 -1.48
CA VAL A 206 -4.54 28.32 -0.02
C VAL A 206 -5.45 29.34 0.68
N ALA A 207 -5.75 30.46 0.01
CA ALA A 207 -6.69 31.47 0.53
C ALA A 207 -8.11 30.91 0.70
N GLU A 208 -8.52 30.03 -0.19
CA GLU A 208 -9.85 29.41 -0.19
C GLU A 208 -9.90 28.25 0.80
N PHE A 209 -8.86 27.41 0.87
CA PHE A 209 -8.78 26.35 1.88
C PHE A 209 -8.82 26.88 3.33
N LYS A 210 -8.37 28.12 3.57
CA LYS A 210 -8.49 28.77 4.89
C LYS A 210 -9.94 29.05 5.31
N LYS A 211 -10.91 28.98 4.40
CA LYS A 211 -12.31 29.23 4.70
C LYS A 211 -13.02 28.03 5.34
N PHE A 212 -12.36 26.88 5.47
CA PHE A 212 -12.86 25.65 6.11
C PHE A 212 -12.28 25.47 7.54
N PRO A 213 -12.83 26.13 8.57
CA PRO A 213 -12.23 26.18 9.91
C PRO A 213 -12.24 24.84 10.65
N ARG A 214 -13.08 23.89 10.25
CA ARG A 214 -13.20 22.56 10.87
C ARG A 214 -12.44 21.47 10.13
N LEU A 215 -11.77 21.80 9.03
CA LEU A 215 -11.07 20.84 8.17
C LEU A 215 -9.99 20.07 8.95
N GLN A 216 -10.07 18.74 8.88
CA GLN A 216 -9.14 17.81 9.51
C GLN A 216 -8.29 17.08 8.47
N LYS A 217 -8.90 16.70 7.36
CA LYS A 217 -8.25 15.96 6.28
C LYS A 217 -8.43 16.67 4.95
N LEU A 218 -7.33 16.94 4.25
CA LEU A 218 -7.34 17.55 2.92
C LEU A 218 -6.58 16.66 1.95
N ASP A 219 -7.27 16.14 0.94
CA ASP A 219 -6.70 15.39 -0.17
C ASP A 219 -6.94 16.13 -1.48
N VAL A 220 -5.86 16.55 -2.13
CA VAL A 220 -5.85 17.25 -3.42
C VAL A 220 -4.93 16.53 -4.42
N SER A 221 -4.70 15.24 -4.20
CA SER A 221 -3.76 14.42 -4.99
C SER A 221 -4.17 14.26 -6.45
N HIS A 222 -3.24 13.91 -7.33
CA HIS A 222 -3.50 13.65 -8.76
C HIS A 222 -4.15 14.83 -9.48
N ASN A 223 -3.57 16.02 -9.33
CA ASN A 223 -4.00 17.24 -10.00
C ASN A 223 -2.78 17.94 -10.63
N ALA A 224 -2.97 19.14 -11.19
CA ALA A 224 -1.90 19.97 -11.73
C ALA A 224 -1.67 21.22 -10.86
N LEU A 225 -1.79 21.08 -9.53
CA LEU A 225 -1.62 22.19 -8.59
C LEU A 225 -0.15 22.61 -8.51
N ARG A 226 0.10 23.91 -8.54
CA ARG A 226 1.44 24.54 -8.54
C ARG A 226 1.63 25.40 -7.30
N GLY A 227 2.87 25.82 -7.07
CA GLY A 227 3.24 26.77 -6.04
C GLY A 227 4.37 26.25 -5.18
N ASP A 228 5.04 27.16 -4.47
CA ASP A 228 6.13 26.82 -3.57
C ASP A 228 5.58 26.13 -2.31
N VAL A 229 6.15 24.98 -1.96
CA VAL A 229 5.74 24.17 -0.81
C VAL A 229 5.78 24.96 0.50
N GLU A 230 6.72 25.89 0.68
CA GLU A 230 6.82 26.67 1.90
C GLU A 230 5.65 27.62 2.06
N ASP A 231 5.25 28.29 0.98
CA ASP A 231 4.12 29.22 0.96
C ASP A 231 2.81 28.47 1.20
N ILE A 232 2.67 27.30 0.57
CA ILE A 232 1.52 26.41 0.77
C ILE A 232 1.40 25.99 2.23
N LEU A 233 2.45 25.39 2.79
CA LEU A 233 2.42 24.89 4.17
C LEU A 233 2.31 26.04 5.19
N ALA A 234 2.98 27.16 4.96
CA ALA A 234 2.86 28.35 5.80
C ALA A 234 1.42 28.88 5.81
N GLY A 235 0.74 28.89 4.68
CA GLY A 235 -0.64 29.32 4.59
C GLY A 235 -1.61 28.30 5.20
N LEU A 236 -1.42 27.00 4.98
CA LEU A 236 -2.28 25.96 5.57
C LEU A 236 -2.10 25.84 7.10
N THR A 237 -0.99 26.34 7.66
CA THR A 237 -0.72 26.34 9.12
C THR A 237 -1.83 27.00 9.95
N SER A 238 -2.67 27.87 9.37
CA SER A 238 -3.81 28.46 10.09
C SER A 238 -4.97 27.49 10.35
N LEU A 239 -5.04 26.37 9.63
CA LEU A 239 -6.07 25.33 9.80
C LEU A 239 -5.71 24.46 11.01
N ARG A 240 -6.22 24.84 12.19
CA ARG A 240 -5.80 24.27 13.47
C ARG A 240 -6.17 22.81 13.68
N ASN A 241 -7.17 22.32 12.95
CA ASN A 241 -7.66 20.95 13.06
C ASN A 241 -7.06 20.03 12.01
N LEU A 242 -6.37 20.60 11.01
CA LEU A 242 -5.79 19.83 9.91
C LEU A 242 -4.69 18.92 10.48
N ASN A 243 -4.87 17.62 10.32
CA ASN A 243 -3.96 16.59 10.77
C ASN A 243 -3.51 15.65 9.64
N GLU A 244 -4.19 15.69 8.50
CA GLU A 244 -3.82 14.92 7.31
C GLU A 244 -3.85 15.82 6.08
N PHE A 245 -2.70 15.92 5.42
CA PHE A 245 -2.55 16.62 4.15
C PHE A 245 -1.93 15.69 3.12
N ARG A 246 -2.68 15.46 2.02
CA ARG A 246 -2.25 14.67 0.87
C ARG A 246 -2.31 15.53 -0.38
N ALA A 247 -1.18 15.67 -1.05
CA ALA A 247 -1.05 16.36 -2.33
C ALA A 247 -0.13 15.59 -3.29
N THR A 248 -0.26 14.26 -3.29
CA THR A 248 0.52 13.36 -4.14
C THR A 248 0.31 13.71 -5.62
N ASP A 249 1.33 13.57 -6.46
CA ASP A 249 1.19 13.66 -7.92
C ASP A 249 0.58 15.00 -8.36
N ASN A 250 1.34 16.07 -8.12
CA ASN A 250 1.02 17.45 -8.46
C ASN A 250 2.27 18.13 -9.06
N LEU A 251 2.18 19.45 -9.30
CA LEU A 251 3.28 20.29 -9.81
C LEU A 251 3.80 21.24 -8.71
N ILE A 252 3.68 20.87 -7.43
CA ILE A 252 4.17 21.66 -6.30
C ILE A 252 5.69 21.62 -6.31
N ASP A 253 6.34 22.77 -6.21
CA ASP A 253 7.79 22.88 -6.24
C ASP A 253 8.32 23.56 -4.98
N GLY A 254 9.54 24.06 -5.03
CA GLY A 254 10.16 24.76 -3.91
C GLY A 254 11.01 23.87 -3.01
N ARG A 255 11.63 24.51 -2.02
CA ARG A 255 12.53 23.85 -1.09
C ARG A 255 11.78 23.41 0.16
N ILE A 256 12.00 22.18 0.60
CA ILE A 256 11.51 21.73 1.90
C ILE A 256 12.42 22.29 3.01
N ASN A 257 12.39 23.60 3.27
CA ASN A 257 13.20 24.19 4.33
C ASN A 257 12.66 23.85 5.73
N SER A 258 13.49 24.02 6.75
CA SER A 258 13.14 23.61 8.11
C SER A 258 12.18 24.53 8.85
N VAL A 259 11.74 25.70 8.35
CA VAL A 259 10.92 26.61 9.18
C VAL A 259 9.41 26.43 8.93
N PRO A 260 8.82 26.83 7.78
CA PRO A 260 7.44 26.53 7.42
C PRO A 260 7.03 25.06 7.60
N VAL A 261 7.83 24.13 7.08
CA VAL A 261 7.53 22.70 7.09
C VAL A 261 7.44 22.18 8.53
N CYS A 262 8.43 22.49 9.37
CA CYS A 262 8.40 22.07 10.76
C CYS A 262 7.27 22.73 11.54
N ARG A 263 6.95 24.00 11.24
CA ARG A 263 5.83 24.69 11.91
C ARG A 263 4.49 24.04 11.56
N PHE A 264 4.33 23.59 10.33
CA PHE A 264 3.17 22.86 9.85
C PHE A 264 3.11 21.45 10.46
N ALA A 265 4.19 20.68 10.38
CA ALA A 265 4.25 19.31 10.92
C ALA A 265 4.00 19.25 12.44
N ARG A 266 4.49 20.23 13.20
CA ARG A 266 4.29 20.33 14.66
C ARG A 266 2.86 20.65 15.08
N ARG A 267 1.97 21.03 14.14
CA ARG A 267 0.56 21.36 14.43
C ARG A 267 -0.33 20.12 14.40
N ASN A 268 0.06 19.10 15.17
CA ASN A 268 -0.71 17.86 15.31
C ASN A 268 -0.90 17.12 13.96
N MET A 269 0.04 17.28 13.05
CA MET A 269 0.05 16.55 11.78
C MET A 269 0.34 15.08 12.06
N THR A 270 -0.46 14.20 11.49
CA THR A 270 -0.31 12.74 11.59
C THR A 270 0.09 12.16 10.25
N VAL A 271 -0.40 12.74 9.15
CA VAL A 271 -0.08 12.33 7.78
C VAL A 271 0.37 13.53 6.97
N LEU A 272 1.58 13.47 6.44
CA LEU A 272 2.07 14.40 5.43
C LEU A 272 2.46 13.60 4.18
N ASN A 273 1.68 13.73 3.11
CA ASN A 273 1.99 13.14 1.82
C ASN A 273 2.16 14.22 0.75
N LEU A 274 3.39 14.34 0.24
CA LEU A 274 3.79 15.22 -0.86
C LEU A 274 4.53 14.43 -1.94
N GLU A 275 4.27 13.13 -2.07
CA GLU A 275 4.89 12.26 -3.08
C GLU A 275 4.70 12.81 -4.50
N ARG A 276 5.66 12.52 -5.39
CA ARG A 276 5.60 12.82 -6.83
C ARG A 276 5.29 14.29 -7.11
N ASN A 277 6.14 15.17 -6.60
CA ASN A 277 6.10 16.60 -6.83
C ASN A 277 7.49 17.08 -7.31
N GLY A 278 7.68 18.40 -7.43
CA GLY A 278 8.93 19.05 -7.77
C GLY A 278 9.79 19.45 -6.58
N LEU A 279 9.63 18.81 -5.41
CA LEU A 279 10.30 19.26 -4.18
C LEU A 279 11.81 19.03 -4.23
N ILE A 280 12.56 20.00 -3.71
CA ILE A 280 14.02 19.95 -3.62
C ILE A 280 14.51 20.32 -2.21
N GLY A 281 15.80 20.12 -1.95
CA GLY A 281 16.44 20.53 -0.69
C GLY A 281 16.44 19.45 0.38
N ALA A 282 17.07 19.77 1.51
CA ALA A 282 17.37 18.77 2.54
C ALA A 282 16.15 18.42 3.40
N LEU A 283 15.98 17.13 3.69
CA LEU A 283 15.03 16.62 4.67
C LEU A 283 15.20 17.34 6.03
N PRO A 284 14.17 18.04 6.55
CA PRO A 284 14.24 18.68 7.85
C PRO A 284 14.25 17.68 9.01
N ASP A 285 15.12 17.90 9.98
CA ASP A 285 15.25 17.10 11.21
C ASP A 285 13.91 16.88 11.94
N CYS A 286 13.05 17.91 11.98
CA CYS A 286 11.77 17.85 12.68
C CYS A 286 10.80 16.79 12.14
N LEU A 287 10.97 16.35 10.88
CA LEU A 287 10.13 15.30 10.31
C LEU A 287 10.48 13.92 10.87
N PHE A 288 11.60 13.81 11.59
CA PHE A 288 12.17 12.57 12.12
C PHE A 288 12.38 12.57 13.64
N ASP A 289 12.43 13.75 14.26
CA ASP A 289 12.55 13.92 15.72
C ASP A 289 11.21 13.75 16.46
N ASP A 290 11.23 13.85 17.79
CA ASP A 290 10.04 13.76 18.65
C ASP A 290 9.29 15.08 18.86
N SER A 291 9.60 16.11 18.06
CA SER A 291 8.86 17.38 18.10
C SER A 291 7.53 17.33 17.35
N THR A 292 7.29 16.28 16.57
CA THR A 292 6.06 16.09 15.78
C THR A 292 5.24 14.88 16.26
N THR A 293 4.00 14.82 15.79
CA THR A 293 3.07 13.68 15.99
C THR A 293 2.91 12.86 14.72
N LEU A 294 3.83 13.01 13.76
CA LEU A 294 3.73 12.38 12.45
C LEU A 294 3.79 10.86 12.61
N LYS A 295 2.82 10.19 11.99
CA LYS A 295 2.76 8.74 11.86
C LYS A 295 3.17 8.31 10.46
N GLU A 296 2.76 9.08 9.46
CA GLU A 296 3.04 8.80 8.06
C GLU A 296 3.75 9.97 7.42
N LEU A 297 4.92 9.70 6.86
CA LEU A 297 5.70 10.64 6.07
C LEU A 297 5.94 10.06 4.68
N HIS A 298 5.38 10.72 3.68
CA HIS A 298 5.49 10.30 2.28
C HIS A 298 6.02 11.45 1.44
N LEU A 299 7.28 11.34 0.99
CA LEU A 299 7.95 12.34 0.15
C LEU A 299 8.59 11.73 -1.10
N GLY A 300 8.32 10.45 -1.39
CA GLY A 300 8.85 9.73 -2.55
C GLY A 300 8.63 10.42 -3.90
N GLY A 301 9.48 10.15 -4.88
CA GLY A 301 9.40 10.71 -6.23
C GLY A 301 9.66 12.23 -6.31
N ASN A 302 10.44 12.78 -5.37
CA ASN A 302 10.89 14.17 -5.36
C ASN A 302 12.40 14.27 -5.64
N SER A 303 12.96 15.49 -5.78
CA SER A 303 14.39 15.69 -6.07
C SER A 303 15.18 16.24 -4.88
N LEU A 304 14.96 15.68 -3.69
CA LEU A 304 15.50 16.20 -2.42
C LEU A 304 17.04 16.24 -2.39
N SER A 305 17.71 15.24 -2.96
CA SER A 305 19.18 15.20 -3.12
C SER A 305 19.93 15.48 -1.80
N SER A 306 19.55 14.76 -0.73
CA SER A 306 20.04 14.97 0.63
C SER A 306 20.31 13.67 1.38
N THR A 307 20.87 13.75 2.58
CA THR A 307 20.97 12.60 3.48
C THR A 307 19.71 12.42 4.32
N ILE A 308 19.48 11.23 4.86
CA ILE A 308 18.47 10.99 5.90
C ILE A 308 19.00 11.56 7.24
N PRO A 309 18.23 12.42 7.95
CA PRO A 309 18.66 13.00 9.22
C PRO A 309 18.94 11.96 10.32
N ASP A 310 20.05 12.13 11.04
CA ASP A 310 20.44 11.27 12.18
C ASP A 310 20.02 11.90 13.52
N VAL A 311 18.73 12.21 13.64
CA VAL A 311 18.12 12.88 14.81
C VAL A 311 16.98 12.07 15.45
N ILE A 312 16.79 10.84 14.98
CA ILE A 312 15.64 10.02 15.34
C ILE A 312 15.73 9.57 16.80
N THR A 313 14.68 9.87 17.58
CA THR A 313 14.59 9.50 18.99
C THR A 313 13.62 8.34 19.21
N LEU A 314 13.76 7.67 20.36
CA LEU A 314 12.89 6.55 20.76
C LEU A 314 11.41 6.91 20.93
N ASN A 315 11.11 8.21 21.07
CA ASN A 315 9.74 8.71 21.25
C ASN A 315 9.03 9.02 19.93
N SER A 316 9.71 8.86 18.79
CA SER A 316 9.12 9.10 17.48
C SER A 316 7.81 8.32 17.28
N THR A 317 6.84 8.95 16.66
CA THR A 317 5.52 8.38 16.37
C THR A 317 5.43 7.75 14.98
N LEU A 318 6.50 7.79 14.18
CA LEU A 318 6.49 7.34 12.80
C LEU A 318 6.20 5.82 12.70
N GLU A 319 5.19 5.51 11.91
CA GLU A 319 4.69 4.18 11.58
C GLU A 319 4.99 3.84 10.11
N VAL A 320 4.99 4.84 9.21
CA VAL A 320 5.28 4.68 7.78
C VAL A 320 6.22 5.79 7.30
N ILE A 321 7.29 5.39 6.60
CA ILE A 321 8.20 6.30 5.91
C ILE A 321 8.33 5.84 4.46
N SER A 322 7.98 6.75 3.53
CA SER A 322 8.09 6.56 2.08
C SER A 322 8.95 7.68 1.50
N LEU A 323 10.18 7.34 1.11
CA LEU A 323 11.19 8.26 0.56
C LEU A 323 11.86 7.65 -0.68
N GLU A 324 11.14 6.84 -1.44
CA GLU A 324 11.62 6.22 -2.67
C GLU A 324 11.92 7.27 -3.74
N ASP A 325 12.90 7.03 -4.61
CA ASP A 325 13.20 7.91 -5.75
C ASP A 325 13.34 9.40 -5.38
N CYS A 326 14.09 9.68 -4.31
CA CYS A 326 14.31 11.02 -3.77
C CYS A 326 15.72 11.57 -4.06
N ARG A 327 16.56 10.79 -4.75
CA ARG A 327 18.01 11.00 -4.91
C ARG A 327 18.75 11.13 -3.57
N LEU A 328 18.28 10.43 -2.54
CA LEU A 328 18.91 10.47 -1.22
C LEU A 328 20.30 9.84 -1.27
N GLU A 329 21.26 10.46 -0.61
CA GLU A 329 22.65 10.00 -0.57
C GLU A 329 23.12 9.73 0.87
N GLY A 330 24.39 9.35 1.03
CA GLY A 330 24.97 9.06 2.34
C GLY A 330 24.60 7.68 2.85
N LYS A 331 24.57 7.49 4.17
CA LYS A 331 24.27 6.20 4.81
C LYS A 331 22.85 6.21 5.39
N VAL A 332 22.26 5.04 5.56
CA VAL A 332 21.08 4.89 6.43
C VAL A 332 21.54 5.10 7.89
N PRO A 333 20.98 6.07 8.63
CA PRO A 333 21.43 6.39 9.98
C PRO A 333 21.06 5.28 10.98
N LYS A 334 21.94 5.03 11.95
CA LYS A 334 21.69 4.00 12.98
C LYS A 334 20.48 4.32 13.85
N SER A 335 20.21 5.62 14.05
CA SER A 335 19.09 6.10 14.83
C SER A 335 17.73 5.68 14.26
N LEU A 336 17.65 5.22 13.01
CA LEU A 336 16.44 4.63 12.45
C LEU A 336 15.95 3.42 13.26
N ALA A 337 16.87 2.70 13.93
CA ALA A 337 16.53 1.61 14.85
C ALA A 337 15.67 2.07 16.05
N ASN A 338 15.67 3.37 16.36
CA ASN A 338 14.86 3.94 17.44
C ASN A 338 13.37 4.08 17.06
N LEU A 339 12.99 3.87 15.79
CA LEU A 339 11.60 3.92 15.34
C LEU A 339 10.83 2.66 15.75
N THR A 340 10.55 2.54 17.04
CA THR A 340 9.90 1.36 17.65
C THR A 340 8.46 1.11 17.20
N LYS A 341 7.85 2.06 16.46
CA LYS A 341 6.50 1.95 15.89
C LYS A 341 6.50 1.76 14.36
N LEU A 342 7.67 1.78 13.73
CA LEU A 342 7.77 1.70 12.27
C LEU A 342 7.30 0.34 11.76
N MET A 343 6.29 0.37 10.92
CA MET A 343 5.70 -0.80 10.26
C MET A 343 6.15 -0.93 8.81
N SER A 344 6.39 0.20 8.13
CA SER A 344 6.79 0.21 6.72
C SER A 344 7.88 1.26 6.46
N LEU A 345 8.94 0.81 5.79
CA LEU A 345 10.04 1.64 5.34
C LEU A 345 10.29 1.41 3.85
N ASP A 346 10.14 2.47 3.05
CA ASP A 346 10.50 2.48 1.65
C ASP A 346 11.57 3.55 1.37
N LEU A 347 12.77 3.10 1.01
CA LEU A 347 13.91 3.93 0.62
C LEU A 347 14.45 3.52 -0.77
N ARG A 348 13.61 2.87 -1.60
CA ARG A 348 14.04 2.34 -2.89
C ARG A 348 14.51 3.42 -3.86
N GLN A 349 15.29 3.04 -4.86
CA GLN A 349 15.72 3.91 -5.97
C GLN A 349 16.38 5.20 -5.49
N ASN A 350 17.30 5.10 -4.53
CA ASN A 350 18.09 6.22 -4.04
C ASN A 350 19.59 5.94 -4.28
N ASP A 351 20.43 6.89 -3.90
CA ASP A 351 21.89 6.77 -3.96
C ASP A 351 22.49 6.42 -2.59
N LEU A 352 21.75 5.69 -1.74
CA LEU A 352 22.22 5.32 -0.40
C LEU A 352 23.41 4.36 -0.47
N THR A 353 24.39 4.58 0.38
CA THR A 353 25.69 3.90 0.41
C THR A 353 26.01 3.36 1.80
N GLY A 354 27.14 2.66 1.91
CA GLY A 354 27.65 2.18 3.19
C GLY A 354 27.09 0.81 3.57
N LYS A 355 27.31 0.43 4.82
CA LYS A 355 26.80 -0.81 5.40
C LYS A 355 25.58 -0.50 6.24
N LEU A 356 24.63 -1.44 6.28
CA LEU A 356 23.54 -1.43 7.24
C LEU A 356 24.05 -2.04 8.55
N ASP A 357 23.57 -1.52 9.68
CA ASP A 357 23.88 -2.08 10.99
C ASP A 357 23.01 -3.31 11.29
N ASP A 358 23.56 -4.27 12.02
CA ASP A 358 22.90 -5.55 12.27
C ASP A 358 21.59 -5.40 13.07
N ASP A 359 21.47 -4.39 13.94
CA ASP A 359 20.28 -4.15 14.77
C ASP A 359 19.28 -3.15 14.17
N LEU A 360 19.53 -2.67 12.95
CA LEU A 360 18.76 -1.57 12.33
C LEU A 360 17.26 -1.86 12.20
N PHE A 361 16.89 -3.13 12.05
CA PHE A 361 15.53 -3.58 11.79
C PHE A 361 14.97 -4.44 12.93
N GLY A 362 15.56 -4.38 14.12
CA GLY A 362 15.15 -5.18 15.28
C GLY A 362 13.79 -4.83 15.90
N SER A 363 12.96 -4.00 15.27
CA SER A 363 11.63 -3.64 15.75
C SER A 363 10.63 -4.77 15.51
N ASN A 364 9.93 -5.21 16.57
CA ASN A 364 8.94 -6.30 16.50
C ASN A 364 7.67 -5.94 15.70
N VAL A 365 7.49 -4.69 15.29
CA VAL A 365 6.30 -4.26 14.53
C VAL A 365 6.56 -4.00 13.05
N LEU A 366 7.81 -4.14 12.61
CA LEU A 366 8.20 -3.88 11.22
C LEU A 366 7.69 -5.00 10.30
N ARG A 367 7.08 -4.63 9.18
CA ARG A 367 6.42 -5.55 8.23
C ARG A 367 7.03 -5.50 6.85
N ILE A 368 7.42 -4.30 6.42
CA ILE A 368 7.87 -4.04 5.05
C ILE A 368 9.15 -3.23 5.13
N VAL A 369 10.20 -3.75 4.51
CA VAL A 369 11.45 -3.04 4.28
C VAL A 369 11.80 -3.13 2.81
N SER A 370 11.90 -1.97 2.18
CA SER A 370 12.22 -1.83 0.76
C SER A 370 13.42 -0.91 0.58
N LEU A 371 14.57 -1.49 0.19
CA LEU A 371 15.85 -0.80 -0.04
C LEU A 371 16.39 -1.05 -1.45
N GLN A 372 15.59 -1.65 -2.33
CA GLN A 372 15.93 -1.95 -3.72
C GLN A 372 16.51 -0.74 -4.47
N GLY A 373 17.46 -0.98 -5.37
CA GLY A 373 17.99 0.05 -6.27
C GLY A 373 18.80 1.11 -5.54
N ASN A 374 19.73 0.68 -4.70
CA ASN A 374 20.64 1.55 -3.97
C ASN A 374 22.11 1.09 -4.18
N ARG A 375 23.05 1.70 -3.46
CA ARG A 375 24.48 1.35 -3.51
C ARG A 375 24.96 0.77 -2.18
N LEU A 376 24.08 0.11 -1.43
CA LEU A 376 24.36 -0.47 -0.12
C LEU A 376 25.33 -1.66 -0.26
N THR A 377 26.21 -1.81 0.72
CA THR A 377 27.34 -2.76 0.69
C THR A 377 27.43 -3.57 1.97
N GLY A 378 28.24 -4.63 1.96
CA GLY A 378 28.54 -5.42 3.15
C GLY A 378 27.61 -6.62 3.31
N LYS A 379 27.40 -7.04 4.56
CA LYS A 379 26.54 -8.15 4.94
C LYS A 379 25.09 -7.66 5.02
N VAL A 380 24.13 -8.46 4.59
CA VAL A 380 22.71 -8.22 4.89
C VAL A 380 22.52 -8.33 6.42
N PRO A 381 21.89 -7.36 7.10
CA PRO A 381 21.67 -7.40 8.55
C PRO A 381 20.87 -8.65 8.95
N SER A 382 21.27 -9.33 10.03
CA SER A 382 20.51 -10.49 10.49
C SER A 382 19.11 -10.10 10.98
N SER A 383 18.93 -8.90 11.55
CA SER A 383 17.63 -8.39 12.02
C SER A 383 16.61 -8.10 10.92
N ILE A 384 17.01 -7.95 9.66
CA ILE A 384 16.12 -7.43 8.60
C ILE A 384 14.93 -8.36 8.28
N ALA A 385 15.09 -9.64 8.58
CA ALA A 385 14.05 -10.65 8.46
C ALA A 385 13.73 -11.31 9.80
N GLN A 386 14.11 -10.66 10.91
CA GLN A 386 13.71 -11.05 12.26
C GLN A 386 12.40 -10.31 12.63
N GLY A 387 11.59 -10.93 13.49
CA GLY A 387 10.35 -10.36 13.99
C GLY A 387 9.12 -11.13 13.51
N ASP A 388 8.20 -11.40 14.44
CA ASP A 388 7.10 -12.34 14.21
C ASP A 388 6.12 -11.90 13.13
N ILE A 389 6.11 -10.62 12.75
CA ILE A 389 5.15 -10.07 11.77
C ILE A 389 5.78 -9.51 10.49
N MET A 390 7.09 -9.70 10.27
CA MET A 390 7.77 -9.29 9.04
C MET A 390 7.15 -10.01 7.83
N ARG A 391 6.86 -9.28 6.74
CA ARG A 391 6.19 -9.82 5.54
C ARG A 391 7.02 -9.66 4.27
N VAL A 392 7.68 -8.51 4.09
CA VAL A 392 8.37 -8.17 2.84
C VAL A 392 9.74 -7.59 3.13
N VAL A 393 10.76 -8.20 2.54
CA VAL A 393 12.15 -7.70 2.52
C VAL A 393 12.60 -7.63 1.07
N ALA A 394 12.81 -6.43 0.54
CA ALA A 394 13.26 -6.19 -0.83
C ALA A 394 14.59 -5.42 -0.84
N LEU A 395 15.67 -6.08 -1.25
CA LEU A 395 17.04 -5.56 -1.28
C LEU A 395 17.66 -5.59 -2.68
N ASP A 396 16.86 -5.81 -3.72
CA ASP A 396 17.32 -6.02 -5.09
C ASP A 396 18.18 -4.85 -5.60
N GLY A 397 19.09 -5.09 -6.54
CA GLY A 397 19.85 -4.00 -7.17
C GLY A 397 20.70 -3.22 -6.17
N ASN A 398 21.47 -3.93 -5.35
CA ASN A 398 22.41 -3.37 -4.37
C ASN A 398 23.81 -3.99 -4.57
N ARG A 399 24.69 -3.84 -3.58
CA ARG A 399 26.07 -4.37 -3.60
C ARG A 399 26.36 -5.21 -2.36
N PHE A 400 25.34 -5.86 -1.78
CA PHE A 400 25.52 -6.78 -0.66
C PHE A 400 26.36 -7.98 -1.09
N SER A 401 27.31 -8.38 -0.25
CA SER A 401 28.32 -9.40 -0.59
C SER A 401 28.25 -10.66 0.26
N LYS A 402 27.38 -10.70 1.28
CA LYS A 402 27.20 -11.85 2.16
C LYS A 402 25.82 -11.84 2.81
N LEU A 403 25.22 -13.03 2.96
CA LEU A 403 24.05 -13.25 3.81
C LEU A 403 24.44 -13.34 5.31
N PRO A 404 23.48 -13.23 6.24
CA PRO A 404 23.61 -13.64 7.63
C PRO A 404 24.18 -15.05 7.76
N ASP A 405 25.11 -15.25 8.70
CA ASP A 405 25.68 -16.58 8.97
C ASP A 405 24.57 -17.49 9.56
N GLU A 406 23.69 -16.86 10.34
CA GLU A 406 22.47 -17.42 10.88
C GLU A 406 21.55 -17.99 9.79
N TRP A 407 21.50 -17.37 8.60
CA TRP A 407 20.68 -17.90 7.49
C TRP A 407 21.36 -19.08 6.79
N MET A 408 22.68 -19.23 6.93
CA MET A 408 23.46 -20.26 6.25
C MET A 408 23.60 -21.53 7.09
N ASP A 409 23.76 -21.39 8.41
CA ASP A 409 24.13 -22.50 9.29
C ASP A 409 22.91 -23.32 9.77
N GLY A 410 21.68 -22.87 9.50
CA GLY A 410 20.42 -23.57 9.80
C GLY A 410 20.07 -23.68 11.30
N GLU A 411 21.06 -23.61 12.18
CA GLU A 411 20.89 -23.55 13.63
C GLU A 411 20.81 -22.09 14.12
N GLY A 412 19.77 -21.77 14.89
CA GLY A 412 19.64 -20.47 15.58
C GLY A 412 19.08 -19.32 14.74
N ALA A 413 18.83 -19.50 13.44
CA ALA A 413 18.10 -18.51 12.63
C ALA A 413 16.65 -18.37 13.12
N ARG A 414 16.30 -17.20 13.67
CA ARG A 414 14.90 -16.82 13.96
C ARG A 414 14.39 -15.90 12.85
N LEU A 415 14.36 -16.43 11.63
CA LEU A 415 13.65 -15.78 10.54
C LEU A 415 12.16 -15.72 10.84
N SER A 416 11.50 -14.68 10.35
CA SER A 416 10.06 -14.53 10.50
C SER A 416 9.31 -15.65 9.80
N THR A 417 8.46 -16.36 10.55
CA THR A 417 7.55 -17.35 9.98
C THR A 417 6.43 -16.72 9.15
N ASN A 418 6.25 -15.40 9.23
CA ASN A 418 5.27 -14.64 8.44
C ASN A 418 5.88 -14.00 7.18
N LEU A 419 7.18 -14.21 6.89
CA LEU A 419 7.82 -13.65 5.70
C LEU A 419 7.17 -14.23 4.44
N ARG A 420 6.64 -13.35 3.59
CA ARG A 420 5.95 -13.70 2.35
C ARG A 420 6.79 -13.44 1.11
N GLU A 421 7.66 -12.45 1.19
CA GLU A 421 8.43 -11.99 0.04
C GLU A 421 9.83 -11.61 0.46
N LEU A 422 10.80 -12.28 -0.16
CA LEU A 422 12.22 -12.00 0.01
C LEU A 422 12.85 -11.83 -1.37
N ARG A 423 13.32 -10.62 -1.64
CA ARG A 423 14.00 -10.29 -2.89
C ARG A 423 15.40 -9.76 -2.62
N LEU A 424 16.38 -10.43 -3.23
CA LEU A 424 17.81 -10.23 -3.05
C LEU A 424 18.54 -10.17 -4.41
N SER A 425 17.81 -10.02 -5.51
CA SER A 425 18.38 -10.10 -6.85
C SER A 425 19.35 -8.97 -7.15
N GLU A 426 20.17 -9.12 -8.19
CA GLU A 426 21.10 -8.09 -8.65
C GLU A 426 22.01 -7.57 -7.50
N ASN A 427 22.68 -8.50 -6.83
CA ASN A 427 23.62 -8.21 -5.74
C ASN A 427 24.96 -8.92 -5.99
N LYS A 428 25.82 -9.01 -4.96
CA LYS A 428 27.12 -9.71 -5.01
C LYS A 428 27.16 -10.87 -4.01
N LEU A 429 25.99 -11.43 -3.67
CA LEU A 429 25.86 -12.48 -2.68
C LEU A 429 26.50 -13.76 -3.20
N LYS A 430 27.08 -14.54 -2.29
CA LYS A 430 27.83 -15.77 -2.61
C LYS A 430 27.63 -16.80 -1.52
N GLY A 431 27.96 -18.05 -1.82
CA GLY A 431 27.80 -19.19 -0.92
C GLY A 431 26.85 -20.23 -1.49
N GLY A 432 26.48 -21.21 -0.67
CA GLY A 432 25.44 -22.20 -1.00
C GLY A 432 24.04 -21.61 -0.97
N PHE A 433 23.02 -22.40 -1.34
CA PHE A 433 21.64 -22.05 -1.07
C PHE A 433 21.37 -22.07 0.46
N PRO A 434 20.82 -21.00 1.06
CA PRO A 434 20.45 -20.97 2.48
C PRO A 434 19.15 -21.78 2.70
N LEU A 435 19.29 -23.04 3.11
CA LEU A 435 18.18 -24.00 3.26
C LEU A 435 17.02 -23.46 4.10
N VAL A 436 17.30 -22.68 5.14
CA VAL A 436 16.28 -22.08 6.01
C VAL A 436 15.26 -21.22 5.25
N LEU A 437 15.65 -20.59 4.14
CA LEU A 437 14.73 -19.78 3.32
C LEU A 437 13.65 -20.65 2.67
N ALA A 438 14.03 -21.85 2.22
CA ALA A 438 13.12 -22.80 1.60
C ALA A 438 12.17 -23.44 2.63
N GLN A 439 12.50 -23.41 3.92
CA GLN A 439 11.68 -23.93 5.01
C GLN A 439 10.67 -22.92 5.57
N LEU A 440 10.66 -21.68 5.07
CA LEU A 440 9.75 -20.64 5.56
C LEU A 440 8.29 -20.95 5.19
N PRO A 441 7.37 -21.05 6.18
CA PRO A 441 6.03 -21.61 5.96
C PRO A 441 5.09 -20.67 5.20
N GLU A 442 5.32 -19.36 5.27
CA GLU A 442 4.50 -18.34 4.59
C GLU A 442 5.17 -17.73 3.35
N LEU A 443 6.37 -18.18 2.98
CA LEU A 443 7.11 -17.59 1.87
C LEU A 443 6.43 -17.89 0.53
N ARG A 444 6.15 -16.83 -0.22
CA ARG A 444 5.42 -16.84 -1.51
C ARG A 444 6.32 -16.50 -2.69
N VAL A 445 7.19 -15.52 -2.49
CA VAL A 445 8.10 -14.98 -3.50
C VAL A 445 9.53 -15.05 -2.96
N LEU A 446 10.39 -15.77 -3.66
CA LEU A 446 11.83 -15.81 -3.43
C LEU A 446 12.55 -15.40 -4.72
N ASP A 447 13.32 -14.31 -4.63
CA ASP A 447 14.18 -13.88 -5.72
C ASP A 447 15.62 -13.73 -5.24
N ILE A 448 16.50 -14.58 -5.74
CA ILE A 448 17.95 -14.57 -5.48
C ILE A 448 18.74 -14.52 -6.80
N SER A 449 18.08 -14.16 -7.90
CA SER A 449 18.68 -14.09 -9.24
C SER A 449 19.83 -13.08 -9.31
N ASP A 450 20.68 -13.17 -10.33
CA ASP A 450 21.73 -12.18 -10.60
C ASP A 450 22.67 -11.96 -9.40
N ASN A 451 23.24 -13.06 -8.92
CA ASN A 451 24.17 -13.10 -7.80
C ASN A 451 25.35 -14.06 -8.12
N SER A 452 26.04 -14.55 -7.09
CA SER A 452 27.14 -15.52 -7.21
C SER A 452 26.94 -16.71 -6.26
N PHE A 453 25.68 -17.11 -6.03
CA PHE A 453 25.36 -18.34 -5.30
C PHE A 453 25.82 -19.56 -6.11
N GLY A 454 26.18 -20.65 -5.42
CA GLY A 454 26.57 -21.89 -6.08
C GLY A 454 26.32 -23.12 -5.22
N GLY A 455 26.94 -24.24 -5.61
CA GLY A 455 26.65 -25.53 -4.98
C GLY A 455 25.29 -26.09 -5.39
N PRO A 456 24.86 -27.20 -4.77
CA PRO A 456 23.62 -27.87 -5.13
C PRO A 456 22.37 -27.10 -4.72
N LEU A 457 21.29 -27.32 -5.47
CA LEU A 457 19.94 -26.94 -5.08
C LEU A 457 19.49 -27.76 -3.84
N PRO A 458 18.61 -27.23 -2.97
CA PRO A 458 18.19 -27.92 -1.76
C PRO A 458 17.27 -29.11 -2.07
N ALA A 459 17.58 -30.27 -1.48
CA ALA A 459 16.97 -31.58 -1.77
C ALA A 459 16.34 -32.22 -0.51
N GLU A 460 15.66 -31.43 0.32
CA GLU A 460 14.94 -31.94 1.50
C GLU A 460 13.43 -32.02 1.27
N GLU A 461 12.75 -32.81 2.09
CA GLU A 461 11.30 -32.85 2.13
C GLU A 461 10.73 -31.56 2.77
N ASN A 462 9.51 -31.17 2.37
CA ASN A 462 8.77 -30.01 2.92
C ASN A 462 9.40 -28.62 2.69
N LEU A 463 10.11 -28.45 1.58
CA LEU A 463 10.58 -27.14 1.11
C LEU A 463 9.53 -26.41 0.27
N PHE A 464 9.60 -25.07 0.23
CA PHE A 464 8.82 -24.20 -0.66
C PHE A 464 7.29 -24.35 -0.54
N VAL A 465 6.78 -24.71 0.64
CA VAL A 465 5.38 -25.14 0.88
C VAL A 465 4.33 -24.18 0.29
N LYS A 466 4.58 -22.85 0.33
CA LYS A 466 3.68 -21.82 -0.23
C LYS A 466 4.32 -20.97 -1.34
N THR A 467 5.53 -21.31 -1.76
CA THR A 467 6.33 -20.46 -2.65
C THR A 467 5.97 -20.73 -4.10
N TRP A 468 5.25 -19.79 -4.72
CA TRP A 468 4.79 -19.92 -6.10
C TRP A 468 5.69 -19.16 -7.09
N TRP A 469 6.56 -18.27 -6.62
CA TRP A 469 7.49 -17.53 -7.47
C TRP A 469 8.92 -17.69 -6.97
N ILE A 470 9.74 -18.39 -7.76
CA ILE A 470 11.13 -18.71 -7.43
C ILE A 470 12.01 -18.26 -8.59
N GLN A 471 12.89 -17.30 -8.32
CA GLN A 471 13.89 -16.82 -9.27
C GLN A 471 15.29 -17.07 -8.72
N MET A 472 16.05 -17.93 -9.42
CA MET A 472 17.43 -18.28 -9.11
C MET A 472 18.35 -18.11 -10.33
N ALA A 473 17.86 -17.43 -11.37
CA ALA A 473 18.59 -17.21 -12.61
C ALA A 473 19.94 -16.50 -12.41
N ASN A 474 20.86 -16.64 -13.35
CA ASN A 474 22.13 -15.91 -13.38
C ASN A 474 22.95 -16.09 -12.08
N ASN A 475 23.21 -17.35 -11.72
CA ASN A 475 24.03 -17.73 -10.58
C ASN A 475 25.04 -18.83 -11.01
N SER A 476 25.61 -19.56 -10.05
CA SER A 476 26.54 -20.67 -10.27
C SER A 476 26.09 -21.95 -9.57
N PHE A 477 24.77 -22.14 -9.41
CA PHE A 477 24.20 -23.39 -8.87
C PHE A 477 24.60 -24.57 -9.76
N SER A 478 24.85 -25.74 -9.15
CA SER A 478 25.38 -26.91 -9.85
C SER A 478 24.74 -28.22 -9.40
N GLY A 479 25.01 -29.31 -10.12
CA GLY A 479 24.36 -30.59 -9.86
C GLY A 479 22.96 -30.69 -10.48
N PRO A 480 22.21 -31.76 -10.17
CA PRO A 480 20.87 -32.01 -10.72
C PRO A 480 19.78 -31.17 -10.06
N ILE A 481 18.65 -31.05 -10.76
CA ILE A 481 17.39 -30.61 -10.13
C ILE A 481 16.92 -31.78 -9.23
N PRO A 482 16.65 -31.54 -7.93
CA PRO A 482 16.25 -32.60 -7.01
C PRO A 482 14.87 -33.21 -7.34
N ASP A 483 14.76 -34.54 -7.26
CA ASP A 483 13.47 -35.25 -7.44
C ASP A 483 12.50 -34.94 -6.29
N GLU A 484 13.02 -34.58 -5.11
CA GLU A 484 12.24 -34.17 -3.94
C GLU A 484 11.31 -32.98 -4.23
N TRP A 485 11.61 -32.17 -5.26
CA TRP A 485 10.78 -31.04 -5.68
C TRP A 485 9.41 -31.46 -6.22
N GLU A 486 9.27 -32.71 -6.70
CA GLU A 486 7.98 -33.30 -7.06
C GLU A 486 7.07 -33.42 -5.83
N SER A 487 7.61 -33.95 -4.73
CA SER A 487 6.86 -34.27 -3.51
C SER A 487 6.28 -33.02 -2.82
N VAL A 488 7.01 -31.90 -2.89
CA VAL A 488 6.57 -30.61 -2.34
C VAL A 488 5.59 -29.89 -3.27
N GLY A 489 5.51 -30.32 -4.53
CA GLY A 489 4.59 -29.76 -5.52
C GLY A 489 4.93 -28.32 -5.91
N ILE A 490 6.22 -28.03 -6.06
CA ILE A 490 6.77 -26.69 -6.35
C ILE A 490 6.11 -26.01 -7.57
N VAL A 491 5.60 -26.81 -8.51
CA VAL A 491 4.95 -26.39 -9.77
C VAL A 491 3.48 -26.84 -9.91
N THR A 492 2.94 -27.57 -8.92
CA THR A 492 1.58 -28.18 -8.97
C THR A 492 0.66 -27.71 -7.86
N ARG A 493 1.17 -27.61 -6.62
CA ARG A 493 0.36 -27.42 -5.40
C ARG A 493 0.03 -25.95 -5.12
N THR A 494 0.85 -25.04 -5.64
CA THR A 494 0.83 -23.61 -5.36
C THR A 494 -0.35 -22.85 -5.96
N ALA A 495 -0.94 -23.32 -7.06
CA ALA A 495 -2.09 -22.64 -7.68
C ALA A 495 -3.41 -22.83 -6.93
N LEU A 496 -3.61 -23.98 -6.28
CA LEU A 496 -4.85 -24.29 -5.56
C LEU A 496 -4.95 -23.54 -4.22
N ASP A 497 -3.82 -23.36 -3.53
CA ASP A 497 -3.78 -22.73 -2.20
C ASP A 497 -3.63 -21.19 -2.25
N THR A 498 -3.12 -20.64 -3.36
CA THR A 498 -2.81 -19.20 -3.46
C THR A 498 -3.58 -18.46 -4.56
N GLY A 499 -4.22 -19.18 -5.50
CA GLY A 499 -4.82 -18.60 -6.70
C GLY A 499 -3.81 -17.97 -7.68
N ARG A 500 -2.50 -18.27 -7.54
CA ARG A 500 -1.42 -17.72 -8.36
C ARG A 500 -0.68 -18.81 -9.14
N LEU A 501 -0.23 -18.46 -10.35
CA LEU A 501 0.44 -19.38 -11.26
C LEU A 501 1.90 -19.61 -10.84
N PRO A 502 2.34 -20.87 -10.67
CA PRO A 502 3.73 -21.17 -10.34
C PRO A 502 4.70 -20.68 -11.41
N PHE A 503 5.81 -20.08 -10.96
CA PHE A 503 6.91 -19.60 -11.77
C PHE A 503 8.24 -20.02 -11.15
N VAL A 504 9.05 -20.76 -11.90
CA VAL A 504 10.39 -21.19 -11.48
C VAL A 504 11.40 -20.87 -12.57
N ASP A 505 12.37 -20.02 -12.27
CA ASP A 505 13.46 -19.66 -13.18
C ASP A 505 14.82 -20.11 -12.61
N LEU A 506 15.44 -21.07 -13.28
CA LEU A 506 16.77 -21.61 -12.98
C LEU A 506 17.79 -21.29 -14.08
N SER A 507 17.45 -20.38 -15.00
CA SER A 507 18.27 -20.12 -16.18
C SER A 507 19.68 -19.60 -15.86
N ASN A 508 20.62 -19.85 -16.77
CA ASN A 508 22.00 -19.36 -16.69
C ASN A 508 22.68 -19.73 -15.36
N ASN A 509 22.74 -21.04 -15.08
CA ASN A 509 23.46 -21.63 -13.96
C ASN A 509 24.43 -22.71 -14.49
N ASN A 510 25.01 -23.50 -13.59
CA ASN A 510 25.88 -24.64 -13.93
C ASN A 510 25.20 -25.98 -13.57
N LEU A 511 23.87 -26.04 -13.70
CA LEU A 511 23.09 -27.25 -13.41
C LEU A 511 23.33 -28.31 -14.48
N THR A 512 23.31 -29.57 -14.06
CA THR A 512 23.71 -30.75 -14.85
C THR A 512 22.80 -31.94 -14.57
N GLY A 513 22.95 -33.04 -15.31
CA GLY A 513 22.15 -34.26 -15.09
C GLY A 513 20.82 -34.22 -15.85
N ASP A 514 19.98 -35.23 -15.60
CA ASP A 514 18.71 -35.37 -16.30
C ASP A 514 17.67 -34.36 -15.77
N VAL A 515 16.85 -33.81 -16.67
CA VAL A 515 15.66 -33.05 -16.25
C VAL A 515 14.63 -34.03 -15.64
N PRO A 516 14.17 -33.83 -14.39
CA PRO A 516 13.22 -34.74 -13.75
C PRO A 516 11.92 -34.95 -14.54
N GLU A 517 11.39 -36.17 -14.51
CA GLU A 517 10.21 -36.56 -15.29
C GLU A 517 8.98 -35.70 -14.97
N PHE A 518 8.79 -35.31 -13.70
CA PHE A 518 7.67 -34.47 -13.29
C PHE A 518 7.68 -33.06 -13.95
N ILE A 519 8.86 -32.54 -14.30
CA ILE A 519 9.02 -31.28 -15.05
C ILE A 519 8.75 -31.48 -16.54
N LEU A 520 9.13 -32.65 -17.09
CA LEU A 520 8.95 -33.00 -18.49
C LEU A 520 7.51 -33.40 -18.83
N ASP A 521 6.79 -34.07 -17.94
CA ASP A 521 5.41 -34.49 -18.17
C ASP A 521 4.46 -33.29 -18.15
N GLY A 522 4.48 -32.51 -17.06
CA GLY A 522 3.71 -31.27 -16.89
C GLY A 522 2.19 -31.36 -17.10
N THR A 523 1.64 -32.57 -17.25
CA THR A 523 0.21 -32.82 -17.48
C THR A 523 -0.68 -32.32 -16.34
N ASN A 524 -0.10 -32.18 -15.14
CA ASN A 524 -0.77 -31.73 -13.93
C ASN A 524 -0.48 -30.24 -13.59
N PHE A 525 0.13 -29.48 -14.51
CA PHE A 525 0.46 -28.08 -14.23
C PHE A 525 -0.75 -27.17 -14.50
N PRO A 526 -1.00 -26.19 -13.62
CA PRO A 526 -1.96 -25.12 -13.88
C PRO A 526 -1.68 -24.44 -15.24
N PRO A 527 -2.70 -24.14 -16.07
CA PRO A 527 -2.48 -23.44 -17.33
C PRO A 527 -1.82 -22.08 -17.11
N GLY A 528 -0.65 -21.87 -17.71
CA GLY A 528 0.15 -20.65 -17.55
C GLY A 528 1.33 -20.77 -16.57
N THR A 529 1.54 -21.94 -15.95
CA THR A 529 2.80 -22.26 -15.24
C THR A 529 3.99 -22.13 -16.18
N ALA A 530 5.11 -21.60 -15.67
CA ALA A 530 6.35 -21.52 -16.43
C ALA A 530 7.56 -22.01 -15.62
N VAL A 531 8.38 -22.85 -16.26
CA VAL A 531 9.68 -23.32 -15.76
C VAL A 531 10.74 -22.96 -16.79
N VAL A 532 11.74 -22.17 -16.40
CA VAL A 532 12.79 -21.67 -17.29
C VAL A 532 14.12 -22.34 -16.95
N LEU A 533 14.69 -23.08 -17.91
CA LEU A 533 15.90 -23.90 -17.71
C LEU A 533 17.08 -23.54 -18.63
N SER A 534 16.94 -22.51 -19.47
CA SER A 534 17.95 -22.12 -20.47
C SER A 534 19.32 -21.83 -19.88
N GLY A 535 20.39 -22.07 -20.63
CA GLY A 535 21.75 -21.71 -20.19
C GLY A 535 22.31 -22.61 -19.09
N ASN A 536 21.83 -23.86 -19.00
CA ASN A 536 22.37 -24.92 -18.16
C ASN A 536 22.91 -26.09 -19.02
N ASP A 537 23.44 -27.14 -18.38
CA ASP A 537 24.05 -28.30 -19.05
C ASP A 537 23.28 -29.61 -18.76
N PHE A 538 21.98 -29.62 -19.07
CA PHE A 538 21.11 -30.77 -18.84
C PHE A 538 21.21 -31.83 -19.94
N THR A 539 21.00 -33.08 -19.54
CA THR A 539 20.73 -34.22 -20.43
C THR A 539 19.22 -34.47 -20.51
N CYS A 540 18.72 -34.82 -21.69
CA CYS A 540 17.30 -35.08 -21.90
C CYS A 540 17.11 -36.48 -22.49
N PRO A 541 16.01 -37.19 -22.15
CA PRO A 541 15.68 -38.45 -22.80
C PRO A 541 15.53 -38.23 -24.32
N GLY A 542 16.11 -39.12 -25.12
CA GLY A 542 16.02 -39.03 -26.58
C GLY A 542 14.55 -39.03 -27.03
N ASN A 543 14.16 -38.02 -27.80
CA ASN A 543 12.84 -37.85 -28.45
C ASN A 543 11.69 -37.27 -27.60
N VAL A 544 11.96 -36.39 -26.63
CA VAL A 544 10.90 -35.66 -25.89
C VAL A 544 10.50 -34.38 -26.62
N SER A 545 9.21 -34.20 -26.92
CA SER A 545 8.66 -32.92 -27.33
C SER A 545 8.66 -31.97 -26.13
N ILE A 546 9.33 -30.82 -26.24
CA ILE A 546 9.41 -29.83 -25.16
C ILE A 546 7.99 -29.30 -24.87
N PRO A 547 7.46 -29.48 -23.65
CA PRO A 547 6.14 -28.96 -23.28
C PRO A 547 6.07 -27.43 -23.30
N PRO A 548 4.88 -26.83 -23.46
CA PRO A 548 4.71 -25.38 -23.55
C PRO A 548 5.00 -24.62 -22.25
N HIS A 549 4.89 -25.26 -21.08
CA HIS A 549 5.26 -24.64 -19.79
C HIS A 549 6.78 -24.53 -19.60
N LEU A 550 7.56 -25.25 -20.40
CA LEU A 550 9.00 -25.37 -20.25
C LEU A 550 9.69 -24.44 -21.26
N GLN A 551 10.32 -23.38 -20.76
CA GLN A 551 10.91 -22.33 -21.58
C GLN A 551 12.44 -22.47 -21.66
N GLY A 552 12.96 -22.41 -22.89
CA GLY A 552 14.39 -22.25 -23.15
C GLY A 552 15.28 -23.48 -22.89
N LEU A 553 14.72 -24.69 -22.71
CA LEU A 553 15.51 -25.91 -22.51
C LEU A 553 16.31 -26.28 -23.77
N ASP A 554 17.64 -26.25 -23.66
CA ASP A 554 18.58 -26.64 -24.72
C ASP A 554 19.25 -27.96 -24.32
N CYS A 555 18.81 -29.07 -24.90
CA CYS A 555 19.22 -30.42 -24.49
C CYS A 555 20.53 -30.84 -25.19
N ARG A 556 21.55 -31.25 -24.43
CA ARG A 556 22.66 -32.02 -25.01
C ARG A 556 22.17 -33.43 -25.37
N LYS A 557 22.51 -33.88 -26.59
CA LYS A 557 22.22 -35.23 -27.09
C LYS A 557 23.23 -36.25 -26.61
#